data_AF-C8PTP7-F1
#
_entry.id   AF-C8PTP7-F1
#
_cell.length_a   1.000
_cell.length_b   1.000
_cell.length_c   1.000
_cell.angle_alpha   90.00
_cell.angle_beta   90.00
_cell.angle_gamma   90.00
#
_symmetry.space_group_name_H-M   'P 1'
#
loop_
_entity.id
_entity.type
_entity.pdbx_description
1 polymer ?
#
loop_
_entity_poly.entity_id
_entity_poly.type
_entity_poly.pdbx_seq_one_letter_code
_entity_poly.pdbx_strand_id
1 'polypeptide(L)'
;MFHKIRAVHTLPDYRLHIQFSEGLTKIYDVKPLFTKWAAFKRLENESELFDDVEVDTGGYGIVWNDELDLSCDELYENGKTVKTPFDGLIAMSDATLLWGLHESTLRKAIAYGKLVNGIDACKYGKQWVISAEAMKREYGQPVN
;
A
#
# COMPACT_ATOMS: atom_id res chain seq x y z
N MET A 1 13.11 -2.10 -1.68
CA MET A 1 11.88 -2.42 -2.44
C MET A 1 10.84 -1.41 -2.03
N PHE A 2 10.04 -0.86 -2.94
CA PHE A 2 9.19 0.30 -2.65
C PHE A 2 7.79 -0.08 -2.12
N HIS A 3 7.72 -0.68 -0.92
CA HIS A 3 6.46 -1.13 -0.30
C HIS A 3 5.70 -0.02 0.42
N LYS A 4 5.49 1.11 -0.27
CA LYS A 4 4.80 2.25 0.36
C LYS A 4 3.37 1.86 0.76
N ILE A 5 3.02 2.14 2.02
CA ILE A 5 1.71 1.94 2.60
C ILE A 5 0.84 3.15 2.24
N ARG A 6 -0.37 2.87 1.75
CA ARG A 6 -1.38 3.87 1.42
C ARG A 6 -2.43 4.02 2.50
N ALA A 7 -2.80 2.91 3.13
CA ALA A 7 -3.80 2.90 4.19
C ALA A 7 -3.59 1.71 5.12
N VAL A 8 -3.97 1.91 6.37
CA VAL A 8 -4.06 0.86 7.40
C VAL A 8 -5.44 0.97 8.07
N HIS A 9 -6.03 -0.19 8.36
CA HIS A 9 -7.24 -0.29 9.16
C HIS A 9 -7.10 -1.43 10.16
N THR A 10 -7.58 -1.24 11.38
CA THR A 10 -7.67 -2.33 12.35
C THR A 10 -8.80 -3.28 12.01
N LEU A 11 -8.60 -4.55 12.36
CA LEU A 11 -9.56 -5.63 12.27
C LEU A 11 -9.63 -6.33 13.64
N PRO A 12 -10.73 -7.03 13.93
CA PRO A 12 -10.83 -7.86 15.13
C PRO A 12 -9.70 -8.89 15.22
N ASP A 13 -9.37 -9.26 16.46
CA ASP A 13 -8.30 -10.21 16.80
C ASP A 13 -6.88 -9.69 16.49
N TYR A 14 -6.66 -8.39 16.72
CA TYR A 14 -5.36 -7.70 16.55
C TYR A 14 -4.75 -7.88 15.16
N ARG A 15 -5.59 -7.75 14.13
CA ARG A 15 -5.16 -7.85 12.74
C ARG A 15 -5.21 -6.49 12.08
N LEU A 16 -4.30 -6.27 11.14
CA LEU A 16 -4.23 -5.05 10.37
C LEU A 16 -4.54 -5.36 8.91
N HIS A 17 -5.43 -4.57 8.33
CA HIS A 17 -5.68 -4.55 6.89
C HIS A 17 -4.85 -3.42 6.27
N ILE A 18 -3.88 -3.79 5.44
CA ILE A 18 -2.85 -2.88 4.94
C ILE A 18 -2.93 -2.82 3.43
N GLN A 19 -3.16 -1.63 2.89
CA GLN A 19 -3.16 -1.37 1.46
C GLN A 19 -1.83 -0.71 1.07
N PHE A 20 -1.17 -1.28 0.06
CA PHE A 20 0.08 -0.78 -0.49
C PHE A 20 -0.16 0.00 -1.79
N SER A 21 0.69 0.98 -2.06
CA SER A 21 0.69 1.81 -3.27
C SER A 21 0.92 1.01 -4.56
N GLU A 22 1.48 -0.19 -4.47
CA GLU A 22 1.64 -1.13 -5.59
C GLU A 22 0.32 -1.79 -6.03
N GLY A 23 -0.79 -1.48 -5.36
CA GLY A 23 -2.09 -2.06 -5.66
C GLY A 23 -2.23 -3.48 -5.12
N LEU A 24 -1.58 -3.78 -3.99
CA LEU A 24 -1.85 -5.00 -3.23
C LEU A 24 -2.41 -4.68 -1.85
N THR A 25 -3.04 -5.70 -1.28
CA THR A 25 -3.56 -5.66 0.07
C THR A 25 -3.09 -6.87 0.87
N LYS A 26 -2.71 -6.65 2.13
CA LYS A 26 -2.34 -7.72 3.07
C LYS A 26 -3.10 -7.61 4.37
N ILE A 27 -3.31 -8.75 5.01
CA ILE A 27 -3.70 -8.84 6.41
C ILE A 27 -2.49 -9.28 7.22
N TYR A 28 -2.11 -8.49 8.21
CA TYR A 28 -1.02 -8.77 9.15
C TYR A 28 -1.60 -9.14 10.52
N ASP A 29 -1.07 -10.18 11.15
CA ASP A 29 -1.44 -10.58 12.51
C ASP A 29 -0.40 -10.04 13.49
N VAL A 30 -0.82 -9.16 14.41
CA VAL A 30 0.08 -8.48 15.34
C VAL A 30 0.40 -9.34 16.56
N LYS A 31 -0.42 -10.34 16.89
CA LYS A 31 -0.27 -11.16 18.11
C LYS A 31 1.10 -11.84 18.25
N PRO A 32 1.76 -12.35 17.18
CA PRO A 32 3.11 -12.90 17.30
C PRO A 32 4.11 -11.91 17.90
N LEU A 33 3.90 -10.60 17.72
CA LEU A 33 4.77 -9.56 18.26
C LEU A 33 4.66 -9.43 19.77
N PHE A 34 3.51 -9.74 20.38
CA PHE A 34 3.30 -9.65 21.83
C PHE A 34 4.24 -10.57 22.61
N THR A 35 4.57 -11.72 22.03
CA THR A 35 5.51 -12.70 22.59
C THR A 35 6.94 -12.41 22.17
N LYS A 36 7.14 -11.88 20.95
CA LYS A 36 8.47 -11.60 20.39
C LYS A 36 9.13 -10.38 21.04
N TRP A 37 8.35 -9.34 21.32
CA TRP A 37 8.84 -8.04 21.79
C TRP A 37 7.97 -7.51 22.93
N ALA A 38 8.59 -7.28 24.09
CA ALA A 38 7.87 -6.85 25.29
C ALA A 38 7.09 -5.53 25.10
N ALA A 39 7.59 -4.61 24.28
CA ALA A 39 6.93 -3.33 23.99
C ALA A 39 5.55 -3.53 23.33
N PHE A 40 5.43 -4.50 22.42
CA PHE A 40 4.17 -4.76 21.69
C PHE A 40 3.09 -5.40 22.56
N LYS A 41 3.46 -5.97 23.72
CA LYS A 41 2.49 -6.50 24.69
C LYS A 41 1.57 -5.41 25.24
N ARG A 42 1.98 -4.14 25.14
CA ARG A 42 1.14 -3.00 25.51
C ARG A 42 -0.14 -2.92 24.68
N LEU A 43 -0.09 -3.28 23.40
CA LEU A 43 -1.27 -3.32 22.51
C LEU A 43 -2.32 -4.33 23.00
N GLU A 44 -1.90 -5.41 23.68
CA GLU A 44 -2.81 -6.41 24.26
C GLU A 44 -3.53 -5.88 25.52
N ASN A 45 -2.82 -5.08 26.33
CA ASN A 45 -3.32 -4.57 27.60
C ASN A 45 -4.14 -3.27 27.44
N GLU A 46 -3.81 -2.47 26.43
CA GLU A 46 -4.44 -1.20 26.09
C GLU A 46 -5.10 -1.33 24.72
N SER A 47 -6.29 -1.93 24.66
CA SER A 47 -6.95 -2.22 23.37
C SER A 47 -7.21 -0.98 22.52
N GLU A 48 -7.47 0.16 23.14
CA GLU A 48 -7.67 1.45 22.44
C GLU A 48 -6.41 1.89 21.69
N LEU A 49 -5.22 1.63 22.27
CA LEU A 49 -3.95 1.96 21.63
C LEU A 49 -3.79 1.22 20.30
N PHE A 50 -4.32 0.00 20.16
CA PHE A 50 -4.24 -0.72 18.90
C PHE A 50 -4.98 -0.01 17.76
N ASP A 51 -6.11 0.63 18.06
CA ASP A 51 -6.96 1.31 17.10
C ASP A 51 -6.40 2.69 16.66
N ASP A 52 -5.45 3.25 17.41
CA ASP A 52 -4.75 4.50 17.09
C ASP A 52 -3.67 4.34 15.99
N VAL A 53 -3.58 3.16 15.37
CA VAL A 53 -2.61 2.91 14.29
C VAL A 53 -2.81 3.86 13.11
N GLU A 54 -1.73 4.48 12.68
CA GLU A 54 -1.71 5.32 11.49
C GLU A 54 -0.53 5.01 10.58
N VAL A 55 -0.65 5.39 9.31
CA VAL A 55 0.47 5.34 8.37
C VAL A 55 1.42 6.48 8.70
N ASP A 56 2.72 6.20 8.75
CA ASP A 56 3.71 7.23 8.97
C ASP A 56 3.69 8.29 7.85
N THR A 57 4.29 9.47 8.10
CA THR A 57 4.28 10.58 7.13
C THR A 57 4.90 10.18 5.78
N GLY A 58 5.87 9.26 5.77
CA GLY A 58 6.53 8.77 4.55
C GLY A 58 5.75 7.68 3.80
N GLY A 59 4.87 6.96 4.49
CA GLY A 59 4.27 5.71 4.01
C GLY A 59 5.22 4.51 4.07
N TYR A 60 6.34 4.57 4.80
CA TYR A 60 7.30 3.48 4.94
C TYR A 60 7.12 2.68 6.24
N GLY A 61 6.06 2.95 6.99
CA GLY A 61 5.69 2.19 8.16
C GLY A 61 4.30 2.55 8.68
N ILE A 62 3.95 1.92 9.77
CA ILE A 62 2.82 2.32 10.60
C ILE A 62 3.33 2.65 11.99
N VAL A 63 2.62 3.54 12.67
CA VAL A 63 2.97 4.06 13.98
C VAL A 63 1.72 4.04 14.85
N TRP A 64 1.87 3.61 16.09
CA TRP A 64 0.88 3.78 17.14
C TRP A 64 1.23 4.94 18.06
N ASN A 65 2.52 5.13 18.34
CA ASN A 65 3.06 6.25 19.12
C ASN A 65 4.58 6.34 18.92
N ASP A 66 5.24 7.25 19.64
CA ASP A 66 6.69 7.49 19.58
C ASP A 66 7.57 6.26 19.89
N GLU A 67 7.02 5.22 20.52
CA GLU A 67 7.74 4.02 20.94
C GLU A 67 7.34 2.76 20.15
N LEU A 68 6.22 2.79 19.44
CA LEU A 68 5.63 1.62 18.77
C LEU A 68 5.37 1.92 17.30
N ASP A 69 6.20 1.34 16.45
CA ASP A 69 6.10 1.39 14.99
C ASP A 69 6.43 0.04 14.34
N LEU A 70 5.97 -0.16 13.11
CA LEU A 70 6.38 -1.28 12.26
C LEU A 70 6.74 -0.78 10.87
N SER A 71 7.85 -1.30 10.34
CA SER A 71 8.29 -0.99 8.97
C SER A 71 7.36 -1.62 7.94
N CYS A 72 7.27 -0.98 6.78
CA CYS A 72 6.50 -1.51 5.65
C CYS A 72 7.01 -2.87 5.16
N ASP A 73 8.31 -3.14 5.25
CA ASP A 73 8.91 -4.41 4.86
C ASP A 73 8.42 -5.56 5.77
N GLU A 74 8.39 -5.36 7.10
CA GLU A 74 7.85 -6.37 8.04
C GLU A 74 6.39 -6.72 7.70
N LEU A 75 5.58 -5.68 7.45
CA LEU A 75 4.17 -5.82 7.09
C LEU A 75 3.98 -6.51 5.74
N TYR A 76 4.85 -6.20 4.78
CA TYR A 76 4.80 -6.77 3.46
C TYR A 76 5.24 -8.24 3.45
N GLU A 77 6.37 -8.56 4.07
CA GLU A 77 6.95 -9.91 4.05
C GLU A 77 6.11 -10.91 4.85
N ASN A 78 5.62 -10.51 6.03
CA ASN A 78 4.91 -11.40 6.94
C ASN A 78 3.38 -11.30 6.83
N GLY A 79 2.87 -10.29 6.10
CA GLY A 79 1.44 -10.13 5.83
C GLY A 79 0.91 -11.15 4.81
N LYS A 80 -0.27 -11.70 5.09
CA LYS A 80 -0.98 -12.59 4.16
C LYS A 80 -1.70 -11.78 3.09
N THR A 81 -1.36 -12.02 1.83
CA THR A 81 -2.03 -11.36 0.70
C THR A 81 -3.50 -11.74 0.64
N VAL A 82 -4.36 -10.74 0.52
CA VAL A 82 -5.80 -10.90 0.34
C VAL A 82 -6.24 -10.18 -0.93
N LYS A 83 -7.40 -10.61 -1.48
CA LYS A 83 -7.96 -9.99 -2.67
C LYS A 83 -8.99 -8.94 -2.30
N THR A 84 -8.86 -7.77 -2.91
CA THR A 84 -9.84 -6.67 -2.82
C THR A 84 -10.23 -6.17 -4.21
N PRO A 85 -11.41 -5.54 -4.34
CA PRO A 85 -11.81 -4.90 -5.60
C PRO A 85 -10.89 -3.75 -6.06
N PHE A 86 -10.04 -3.23 -5.17
CA PHE A 86 -9.12 -2.14 -5.46
C PHE A 86 -7.69 -2.62 -5.77
N ASP A 87 -7.44 -3.93 -5.72
CA ASP A 87 -6.14 -4.46 -6.08
C ASP A 87 -5.86 -4.23 -7.58
N GLY A 88 -4.60 -3.97 -7.91
CA GLY A 88 -4.17 -3.60 -9.24
C GLY A 88 -4.54 -2.17 -9.64
N LEU A 89 -5.23 -1.40 -8.81
CA LEU A 89 -5.51 0.02 -9.06
C LEU A 89 -4.51 0.91 -8.32
N ILE A 90 -3.63 1.55 -9.08
CA ILE A 90 -2.54 2.37 -8.56
C ILE A 90 -2.69 3.84 -8.98
N ALA A 91 -2.22 4.75 -8.14
CA ALA A 91 -2.16 6.15 -8.49
C ALA A 91 -1.12 6.37 -9.60
N MET A 92 -1.34 7.30 -10.53
CA MET A 92 -0.37 7.62 -11.59
C MET A 92 1.01 7.99 -11.02
N SER A 93 1.04 8.72 -9.90
CA SER A 93 2.29 9.05 -9.18
C SER A 93 3.02 7.79 -8.69
N ASP A 94 2.28 6.81 -8.16
CA ASP A 94 2.85 5.56 -7.69
C ASP A 94 3.31 4.70 -8.87
N ALA A 95 2.52 4.65 -9.95
CA ALA A 95 2.88 3.98 -11.19
C ALA A 95 4.17 4.55 -11.81
N THR A 96 4.34 5.88 -11.81
CA THR A 96 5.57 6.50 -12.30
C THR A 96 6.77 6.12 -11.47
N LEU A 97 6.60 6.02 -10.15
CA LEU A 97 7.69 5.65 -9.26
C LEU A 97 8.07 4.17 -9.41
N LEU A 98 7.08 3.28 -9.44
CA LEU A 98 7.29 1.83 -9.57
C LEU A 98 7.93 1.46 -10.92
N TRP A 99 7.59 2.15 -12.00
CA TRP A 99 8.16 1.91 -13.33
C TRP A 99 9.35 2.81 -13.69
N GLY A 100 9.78 3.72 -12.80
CA GLY A 100 10.85 4.67 -13.10
C GLY A 100 10.54 5.60 -14.28
N LEU A 101 9.27 6.00 -14.44
CA LEU A 101 8.78 6.87 -15.50
C LEU A 101 8.47 8.28 -14.98
N HIS A 102 8.23 9.21 -15.88
CA HIS A 102 7.71 10.54 -15.56
C HIS A 102 6.20 10.62 -15.83
N GLU A 103 5.49 11.47 -15.09
CA GLU A 103 4.05 11.67 -15.30
C GLU A 103 3.71 12.08 -16.74
N SER A 104 4.56 12.90 -17.37
CA SER A 104 4.38 13.33 -18.75
C SER A 104 4.34 12.13 -19.73
N THR A 105 5.08 11.06 -19.45
CA THR A 105 5.09 9.82 -20.23
C THR A 105 3.73 9.14 -20.17
N LEU A 106 3.17 8.95 -18.96
CA LEU A 106 1.88 8.29 -18.79
C LEU A 106 0.72 9.14 -19.31
N ARG A 107 0.78 10.47 -19.12
CA ARG A 107 -0.21 11.40 -19.69
C ARG A 107 -0.24 11.35 -21.22
N LYS A 108 0.94 11.30 -21.87
CA LYS A 108 1.03 11.11 -23.33
C LYS A 108 0.53 9.74 -23.76
N ALA A 109 0.86 8.68 -23.01
CA ALA A 109 0.38 7.33 -23.30
C ALA A 109 -1.16 7.26 -23.29
N ILE A 110 -1.80 7.96 -22.35
CA ILE A 110 -3.26 8.09 -22.32
C ILE A 110 -3.76 8.91 -23.52
N ALA A 111 -3.16 10.07 -23.79
CA ALA A 111 -3.57 10.95 -24.88
C ALA A 111 -3.44 10.30 -26.28
N TYR A 112 -2.43 9.43 -26.47
CA TYR A 112 -2.19 8.73 -27.72
C TYR A 112 -2.90 7.36 -27.81
N GLY A 113 -3.66 6.99 -26.78
CA GLY A 113 -4.42 5.73 -26.76
C GLY A 113 -3.59 4.47 -26.49
N LYS A 114 -2.32 4.60 -26.08
CA LYS A 114 -1.50 3.48 -25.58
C LYS A 114 -2.06 2.93 -24.26
N LEU A 115 -2.55 3.82 -23.40
CA LEU A 115 -3.37 3.49 -22.23
C LEU A 115 -4.80 3.98 -22.48
N VAL A 116 -5.77 3.07 -22.52
CA VAL A 116 -7.14 3.40 -22.89
C VAL A 116 -7.90 3.98 -21.68
N ASN A 117 -8.42 5.20 -21.83
CA ASN A 117 -9.23 5.84 -20.78
C ASN A 117 -10.54 5.05 -20.54
N GLY A 118 -10.87 4.77 -19.28
CA GLY A 118 -12.01 3.94 -18.86
C GLY A 118 -11.74 2.44 -18.83
N ILE A 119 -10.58 1.98 -19.33
CA ILE A 119 -10.18 0.56 -19.32
C ILE A 119 -8.86 0.40 -18.55
N ASP A 120 -7.81 1.08 -19.00
CA ASP A 120 -6.47 1.01 -18.42
C ASP A 120 -6.20 2.13 -17.41
N ALA A 121 -6.81 3.29 -17.62
CA ALA A 121 -6.66 4.46 -16.74
C ALA A 121 -7.98 5.22 -16.63
N CYS A 122 -8.24 5.85 -15.50
CA CYS A 122 -9.40 6.71 -15.31
C CYS A 122 -9.03 7.90 -14.40
N LYS A 123 -9.56 9.08 -14.70
CA LYS A 123 -9.33 10.29 -13.91
C LYS A 123 -10.44 10.47 -12.88
N TYR A 124 -10.08 10.46 -11.60
CA TYR A 124 -10.97 10.76 -10.49
C TYR A 124 -10.53 12.04 -9.79
N GLY A 125 -11.29 13.12 -9.98
CA GLY A 125 -10.93 14.45 -9.51
C GLY A 125 -9.61 14.93 -10.12
N LYS A 126 -8.61 15.17 -9.28
CA LYS A 126 -7.27 15.62 -9.72
C LYS A 126 -6.33 14.46 -10.06
N GLN A 127 -6.63 13.25 -9.60
CA GLN A 127 -5.75 12.10 -9.70
C GLN A 127 -6.11 11.20 -10.88
N TRP A 128 -5.10 10.63 -11.53
CA TRP A 128 -5.28 9.49 -12.43
C TRP A 128 -5.05 8.20 -11.67
N VAL A 129 -5.98 7.26 -11.82
CA VAL A 129 -5.83 5.86 -11.40
C VAL A 129 -5.48 5.05 -12.65
N ILE A 130 -4.50 4.16 -12.53
CA ILE A 130 -3.98 3.34 -13.62
C ILE A 130 -4.02 1.88 -13.17
N SER A 131 -4.35 0.98 -14.08
CA SER A 131 -4.25 -0.46 -13.88
C SER A 131 -2.79 -0.90 -13.89
N ALA A 132 -2.37 -1.61 -12.86
CA ALA A 132 -1.07 -2.26 -12.78
C ALA A 132 -0.90 -3.30 -13.89
N GLU A 133 -1.98 -3.95 -14.35
CA GLU A 133 -1.92 -4.88 -15.49
C GLU A 133 -1.62 -4.14 -16.79
N ALA A 134 -2.25 -2.98 -17.02
CA ALA A 134 -1.96 -2.15 -18.19
C ALA A 134 -0.51 -1.64 -18.17
N MET A 135 -0.02 -1.24 -17.00
CA MET A 135 1.40 -0.88 -16.83
C MET A 135 2.32 -2.04 -17.17
N LYS A 136 2.02 -3.26 -16.68
CA LYS A 136 2.79 -4.46 -17.00
C LYS A 136 2.79 -4.79 -18.50
N ARG A 137 1.64 -4.65 -19.14
CA ARG A 137 1.46 -4.89 -20.58
C ARG A 137 2.27 -3.92 -21.42
N GLU A 138 2.25 -2.63 -21.08
CA GLU A 138 2.83 -1.55 -21.90
C GLU A 138 4.28 -1.21 -21.58
N TYR A 139 4.76 -1.55 -20.38
CA TYR A 139 6.06 -1.14 -19.83
C TYR A 139 6.85 -2.26 -19.13
N GLY A 140 6.33 -3.49 -19.04
CA GLY A 140 7.00 -4.62 -18.40
C GLY A 140 6.86 -4.63 -16.86
N GLN A 141 7.69 -5.40 -16.16
CA GLN A 141 7.64 -5.46 -14.69
C GLN A 141 8.11 -4.14 -14.06
N PRO A 142 7.58 -3.74 -12.89
CA PRO A 142 8.10 -2.60 -12.15
C PRO A 142 9.58 -2.81 -11.81
N VAL A 143 10.31 -1.70 -11.72
CA VAL A 143 11.77 -1.67 -11.56
C VAL A 143 12.18 -1.45 -10.09
N ASN A 144 11.26 -0.93 -9.26
CA ASN A 144 11.47 -0.54 -7.86
C ASN A 144 10.58 -1.32 -6.89
#